data_AF-A0A0D0HUI6-F1
#
_entry.id   AF-A0A0D0HUI6-F1
#
_cell.length_a   1.000
_cell.length_b   1.000
_cell.length_c   1.000
_cell.angle_alpha   90.00
_cell.angle_beta   90.00
_cell.angle_gamma   90.00
#
_symmetry.space_group_name_H-M   'P 1'
#
loop_
_entity.id
_entity.type
_entity.pdbx_description
1 polymer ?
#
loop_
_entity_poly.entity_id
_entity_poly.type
_entity_poly.pdbx_seq_one_letter_code
_entity_poly.pdbx_strand_id
1 'polypeptide(L)'
;MTASPTTRRKIAPAATMVIALLGSLALLFTFVTQVAAAAPPRGTDEVRASVLAQLEESPHLTATSEHGKIIPDTLEIIDETPDGVVAFAFLTTTEALGIGVQDSQGGSFGLSAPGQKTHLLKVSNAGNVYELAVRRSGSGNGYEHTFTAE
;
A
#
# COMPACT_ATOMS: atom_id res chain seq x y z
N MET A 1 -41.75 -68.13 -6.06
CA MET A 1 -40.87 -67.25 -5.25
C MET A 1 -39.64 -66.95 -6.09
N THR A 2 -39.49 -65.72 -6.57
CA THR A 2 -38.34 -65.28 -7.38
C THR A 2 -37.78 -64.00 -6.76
N ALA A 3 -36.51 -64.05 -6.38
CA ALA A 3 -35.79 -62.94 -5.75
C ALA A 3 -35.35 -61.90 -6.81
N SER A 4 -35.51 -60.62 -6.50
CA SER A 4 -34.97 -59.53 -7.33
C SER A 4 -33.46 -59.35 -7.11
N PRO A 5 -32.63 -59.22 -8.15
CA PRO A 5 -31.21 -58.97 -7.99
C PRO A 5 -30.95 -57.49 -7.69
N THR A 6 -30.24 -57.23 -6.59
CA THR A 6 -29.80 -55.90 -6.16
C THR A 6 -28.62 -55.43 -7.04
N THR A 7 -28.87 -54.52 -7.98
CA THR A 7 -27.82 -53.90 -8.80
C THR A 7 -27.00 -52.90 -7.96
N ARG A 8 -25.84 -53.32 -7.44
CA ARG A 8 -24.84 -52.39 -6.86
C ARG A 8 -24.31 -51.45 -7.96
N ARG A 9 -24.67 -50.17 -7.86
CA ARG A 9 -24.17 -49.09 -8.73
C ARG A 9 -22.65 -48.94 -8.51
N LYS A 10 -21.84 -49.44 -9.44
CA LYS A 10 -20.39 -49.19 -9.47
C LYS A 10 -20.18 -47.71 -9.81
N ILE A 11 -19.87 -46.88 -8.83
CA ILE A 11 -19.38 -45.52 -9.07
C ILE A 11 -18.05 -45.69 -9.80
N ALA A 12 -18.01 -45.27 -11.06
CA ALA A 12 -16.86 -45.44 -11.92
C ALA A 12 -15.64 -44.67 -11.34
N PRO A 13 -14.43 -45.25 -11.36
CA PRO A 13 -13.19 -44.62 -10.88
C PRO A 13 -12.91 -43.23 -11.48
N ALA A 14 -13.50 -42.94 -12.64
CA ALA A 14 -13.41 -41.66 -13.32
C ALA A 14 -14.03 -40.49 -12.53
N ALA A 15 -15.11 -40.72 -11.78
CA ALA A 15 -15.77 -39.65 -11.01
C ALA A 15 -14.88 -39.15 -9.86
N THR A 16 -14.16 -40.06 -9.20
CA THR A 16 -13.20 -39.75 -8.14
C THR A 16 -11.98 -38.97 -8.65
N MET A 17 -11.48 -39.27 -9.85
CA MET A 17 -10.36 -38.53 -10.45
C MET A 17 -10.77 -37.09 -10.82
N VAL A 18 -11.99 -36.88 -11.33
CA VAL A 18 -12.50 -35.55 -11.66
C VAL A 18 -12.66 -34.68 -10.40
N ILE A 19 -13.15 -35.25 -9.29
CA ILE A 19 -13.28 -34.53 -8.02
C ILE A 19 -11.90 -34.14 -7.46
N ALA A 20 -10.89 -35.02 -7.56
CA ALA A 20 -9.54 -34.71 -7.12
C ALA A 20 -8.90 -33.58 -7.96
N LEU A 21 -9.10 -33.59 -9.28
CA LEU A 21 -8.64 -32.51 -10.17
C LEU A 21 -9.32 -31.18 -9.84
N LEU A 22 -10.65 -31.18 -9.67
CA LEU A 22 -11.39 -29.97 -9.28
C LEU A 22 -10.97 -29.43 -7.90
N GLY A 23 -10.71 -30.32 -6.94
CA GLY A 23 -10.19 -29.94 -5.61
C GLY A 23 -8.80 -29.31 -5.69
N SER A 24 -7.90 -29.85 -6.50
CA SER A 24 -6.56 -29.27 -6.72
C SER A 24 -6.62 -27.91 -7.43
N LEU A 25 -7.56 -27.73 -8.36
CA LEU A 25 -7.78 -26.46 -9.06
C LEU A 25 -8.31 -25.38 -8.11
N ALA A 26 -9.22 -25.75 -7.21
CA ALA A 26 -9.76 -24.84 -6.19
C ALA A 26 -8.67 -24.38 -5.22
N LEU A 27 -7.82 -25.30 -4.76
CA LEU A 27 -6.68 -24.98 -3.90
C LEU A 27 -5.67 -24.06 -4.57
N LEU A 28 -5.38 -24.28 -5.86
CA LEU A 28 -4.51 -23.41 -6.65
C LEU A 28 -5.11 -22.00 -6.79
N PHE A 29 -6.42 -21.90 -7.05
CA PHE A 29 -7.10 -20.62 -7.17
C PHE A 29 -7.06 -19.81 -5.87
N THR A 30 -7.35 -20.46 -4.72
CA THR A 30 -7.23 -19.80 -3.41
C THR A 30 -5.81 -19.32 -3.14
N PHE A 31 -4.79 -20.12 -3.48
CA PHE A 31 -3.39 -19.72 -3.30
C PHE A 31 -3.02 -18.52 -4.17
N VAL A 32 -3.41 -18.50 -5.45
CA VAL A 32 -3.15 -17.37 -6.36
C VAL A 32 -3.83 -16.09 -5.86
N THR A 33 -5.08 -16.16 -5.40
CA THR A 33 -5.79 -14.98 -4.88
C THR A 33 -5.18 -14.45 -3.58
N GLN A 34 -4.72 -15.32 -2.68
CA GLN A 34 -4.05 -14.91 -1.45
C GLN A 34 -2.68 -14.30 -1.72
N VAL A 35 -1.92 -14.88 -2.65
CA VAL A 35 -0.60 -14.36 -3.05
C VAL A 35 -0.72 -13.04 -3.82
N ALA A 36 -1.74 -12.90 -4.68
CA ALA A 36 -2.01 -11.65 -5.39
C ALA A 36 -2.48 -10.53 -4.45
N ALA A 37 -3.27 -10.85 -3.42
CA ALA A 37 -3.69 -9.88 -2.41
C ALA A 37 -2.57 -9.49 -1.42
N ALA A 38 -1.55 -10.34 -1.26
CA ALA A 38 -0.40 -10.08 -0.39
C ALA A 38 0.83 -9.51 -1.13
N ALA A 39 0.79 -9.45 -2.47
CA ALA A 39 1.84 -8.82 -3.25
C ALA A 39 1.72 -7.30 -3.11
N PRO A 40 2.84 -6.57 -2.86
CA PRO A 40 2.85 -5.12 -2.96
C PRO A 40 2.30 -4.70 -4.33
N PRO A 41 1.49 -3.63 -4.42
CA PRO A 41 0.95 -3.17 -5.70
C PRO A 41 2.10 -2.98 -6.68
N ARG A 42 2.06 -3.68 -7.82
CA ARG A 42 3.03 -3.48 -8.90
C ARG A 42 2.92 -2.03 -9.37
N GLY A 43 3.89 -1.20 -9.01
CA GLY A 43 3.91 0.25 -9.31
C GLY A 43 4.49 1.12 -8.20
N THR A 44 4.51 0.64 -6.95
CA THR A 44 4.99 1.43 -5.80
C THR A 44 6.44 1.89 -5.90
N ASP A 45 7.32 1.13 -6.59
CA ASP A 45 8.73 1.50 -6.72
C ASP A 45 8.96 2.65 -7.72
N GLU A 46 8.21 2.70 -8.82
CA GLU A 46 8.27 3.80 -9.79
C GLU A 46 7.68 5.08 -9.20
N VAL A 47 6.55 4.95 -8.49
CA VAL A 47 5.91 6.05 -7.77
C VAL A 47 6.84 6.57 -6.67
N ARG A 48 7.43 5.68 -5.85
CA ARG A 48 8.43 6.03 -4.83
C ARG A 48 9.61 6.79 -5.42
N ALA A 49 10.16 6.33 -6.55
CA ALA A 49 11.26 7.00 -7.23
C ALA A 49 10.86 8.40 -7.74
N SER A 50 9.65 8.55 -8.29
CA SER A 50 9.12 9.84 -8.74
C SER A 50 8.93 10.83 -7.58
N VAL A 51 8.31 10.38 -6.48
CA VAL A 51 8.12 11.19 -5.27
C VAL A 51 9.48 11.61 -4.70
N LEU A 52 10.44 10.69 -4.63
CA LEU A 52 11.78 10.98 -4.11
C LEU A 52 12.49 12.05 -4.96
N ALA A 53 12.44 11.94 -6.29
CA ALA A 53 13.03 12.93 -7.19
C ALA A 53 12.42 14.33 -6.97
N GLN A 54 11.09 14.43 -6.80
CA GLN A 54 10.43 15.71 -6.51
C GLN A 54 10.82 16.29 -5.15
N LEU A 55 10.97 15.44 -4.13
CA LEU A 55 11.38 15.88 -2.81
C LEU A 55 12.84 16.36 -2.81
N GLU A 56 13.72 15.71 -3.57
CA GLU A 56 15.12 16.15 -3.74
C GLU A 56 15.23 17.47 -4.52
N GLU A 57 14.35 17.70 -5.50
CA GLU A 57 14.26 18.98 -6.21
C GLU A 57 13.59 20.09 -5.39
N SER A 58 12.95 19.77 -4.27
CA SER A 58 12.21 20.75 -3.49
C SER A 58 13.15 21.71 -2.73
N PRO A 59 13.00 23.03 -2.94
CA PRO A 59 13.81 24.03 -2.25
C PRO A 59 13.52 24.06 -0.74
N HIS A 60 12.37 23.58 -0.27
CA HIS A 60 12.01 23.58 1.15
C HIS A 60 12.90 22.64 1.98
N LEU A 61 13.23 21.46 1.44
CA LEU A 61 14.13 20.48 2.08
C LEU A 61 15.59 20.90 1.96
N THR A 62 15.95 21.57 0.86
CA THR A 62 17.32 22.04 0.61
C THR A 62 17.66 23.30 1.43
N ALA A 63 16.67 24.13 1.77
CA ALA A 63 16.86 25.42 2.43
C ALA A 63 16.79 25.39 3.96
N THR A 64 16.19 24.37 4.59
CA THR A 64 16.03 24.30 6.05
C THR A 64 16.99 23.32 6.71
N SER A 65 18.12 23.84 7.20
CA SER A 65 19.14 23.07 7.94
C SER A 65 18.62 22.38 9.21
N GLU A 66 17.51 22.85 9.79
CA GLU A 66 16.94 22.31 11.03
C GLU A 66 16.28 20.93 10.85
N HIS A 67 15.75 20.64 9.65
CA HIS A 67 15.02 19.40 9.40
C HIS A 67 15.90 18.30 8.80
N GLY A 68 17.16 18.58 8.50
CA GLY A 68 18.09 17.59 7.95
C GLY A 68 17.76 17.16 6.53
N LYS A 69 18.35 16.04 6.11
CA LYS A 69 18.11 15.45 4.78
C LYS A 69 17.08 14.33 4.86
N ILE A 70 16.38 14.07 3.76
CA ILE A 70 15.55 12.87 3.64
C ILE A 70 16.40 11.61 3.79
N ILE A 71 15.84 10.59 4.43
CA ILE A 71 16.35 9.21 4.43
C ILE A 71 15.50 8.42 3.41
N PRO A 72 15.99 8.17 2.18
CA PRO A 72 15.20 7.58 1.10
C PRO A 72 14.56 6.25 1.48
N ASP A 73 15.27 5.42 2.24
CA ASP A 73 14.81 4.08 2.67
C ASP A 73 13.60 4.12 3.62
N THR A 74 13.28 5.30 4.18
CA THR A 74 12.12 5.51 5.06
C THR A 74 10.90 6.05 4.34
N LEU A 75 11.03 6.37 3.04
CA LEU A 75 9.93 6.88 2.25
C LEU A 75 8.95 5.75 1.95
N GLU A 76 7.72 5.87 2.42
CA GLU A 76 6.66 4.90 2.24
C GLU A 76 5.49 5.55 1.52
N ILE A 77 4.99 4.86 0.49
CA ILE A 77 3.72 5.21 -0.14
C ILE A 77 2.63 4.65 0.76
N ILE A 78 1.88 5.56 1.34
CA ILE A 78 0.87 5.29 2.36
C ILE A 78 -0.41 4.80 1.71
N ASP A 79 -0.85 5.54 0.68
CA ASP A 79 -2.09 5.26 -0.03
C ASP A 79 -1.99 5.80 -1.47
N GLU A 80 -2.73 5.18 -2.38
CA GLU A 80 -2.85 5.60 -3.76
C GLU A 80 -4.32 5.49 -4.18
N THR A 81 -4.96 6.62 -4.47
CA THR A 81 -6.36 6.63 -4.91
C THR A 81 -6.47 6.13 -6.35
N PRO A 82 -7.65 5.65 -6.79
CA PRO A 82 -7.89 5.27 -8.18
C PRO A 82 -7.63 6.40 -9.19
N ASP A 83 -7.69 7.65 -8.73
CA ASP A 83 -7.45 8.85 -9.54
C ASP A 83 -5.95 9.21 -9.64
N GLY A 84 -5.07 8.38 -9.06
CA GLY A 84 -3.62 8.57 -9.08
C GLY A 84 -3.11 9.58 -8.06
N VAL A 85 -3.87 9.84 -6.99
CA VAL A 85 -3.40 10.66 -5.86
C VAL A 85 -2.60 9.78 -4.92
N VAL A 86 -1.35 10.16 -4.66
CA VAL A 86 -0.38 9.42 -3.86
C VAL A 86 -0.15 10.14 -2.54
N ALA A 87 -0.48 9.49 -1.43
CA ALA A 87 -0.09 9.92 -0.10
C ALA A 87 1.21 9.23 0.32
N PHE A 88 2.13 9.96 0.93
CA PHE A 88 3.44 9.43 1.33
C PHE A 88 3.93 9.98 2.67
N ALA A 89 4.80 9.22 3.33
CA ALA A 89 5.54 9.65 4.52
C ALA A 89 7.01 9.27 4.40
N PHE A 90 7.87 10.02 5.07
CA PHE A 90 9.30 9.74 5.17
C PHE A 90 9.86 10.31 6.48
N LEU A 91 11.06 9.88 6.83
CA LEU A 91 11.85 10.47 7.91
C LEU A 91 13.04 11.23 7.37
N THR A 92 13.45 12.23 8.13
CA THR A 92 14.71 12.92 7.90
C THR A 92 15.80 12.44 8.85
N THR A 93 17.04 12.84 8.59
CA THR A 93 18.21 12.56 9.44
C THR A 93 18.12 13.19 10.83
N THR A 94 17.24 14.17 11.05
CA THR A 94 16.97 14.75 12.38
C THR A 94 15.74 14.16 13.05
N GLU A 95 15.24 13.03 12.55
CA GLU A 95 14.00 12.38 13.02
C GLU A 95 12.76 13.27 12.91
N ALA A 96 12.73 14.21 11.95
CA ALA A 96 11.49 14.88 11.59
C ALA A 96 10.64 13.94 10.72
N LEU A 97 9.34 13.87 11.01
CA LEU A 97 8.36 13.18 10.18
C LEU A 97 7.90 14.11 9.06
N GLY A 98 8.17 13.72 7.82
CA GLY A 98 7.67 14.35 6.61
C GLY A 98 6.48 13.59 6.04
N ILE A 99 5.45 14.30 5.62
CA ILE A 99 4.26 13.72 5.00
C ILE A 99 3.84 14.57 3.82
N GLY A 100 3.26 13.95 2.80
CA GLY A 100 2.84 14.66 1.61
C GLY A 100 1.77 13.96 0.81
N VAL A 101 1.19 14.72 -0.10
CA VAL A 101 0.22 14.26 -1.08
C VAL A 101 0.68 14.76 -2.45
N GLN A 102 0.66 13.89 -3.44
CA GLN A 102 0.96 14.20 -4.82
C GLN A 102 -0.20 13.78 -5.70
N ASP A 103 -0.63 14.66 -6.60
CA ASP A 103 -1.63 14.37 -7.62
C ASP A 103 -1.12 14.77 -9.02
N SER A 104 -2.00 14.68 -10.02
CA SER A 104 -1.66 15.03 -11.41
C SER A 104 -1.30 16.50 -11.63
N GLN A 105 -1.61 17.39 -10.68
CA GLN A 105 -1.39 18.84 -10.77
C GLN A 105 -0.16 19.27 -9.96
N GLY A 106 0.33 18.44 -9.04
CA GLY A 106 1.57 18.69 -8.30
C GLY A 106 1.61 17.98 -6.95
N GLY A 107 2.69 18.25 -6.20
CA GLY A 107 2.91 17.71 -4.86
C GLY A 107 2.91 18.81 -3.80
N SER A 108 2.36 18.50 -2.62
CA SER A 108 2.49 19.31 -1.41
C SER A 108 2.93 18.42 -0.25
N PHE A 109 3.90 18.87 0.53
CA PHE A 109 4.37 18.15 1.70
C PHE A 109 4.62 19.10 2.87
N GLY A 110 4.58 18.53 4.07
CA GLY A 110 4.90 19.19 5.33
C GLY A 110 5.97 18.42 6.09
N LEU A 111 6.71 19.13 6.92
CA LEU A 111 7.66 18.57 7.88
C LEU A 111 7.21 18.93 9.29
N SER A 112 7.24 17.95 10.17
CA SER A 112 7.09 18.17 11.61
C SER A 112 8.41 18.60 12.25
N ALA A 113 8.33 19.10 13.49
CA ALA A 113 9.53 19.33 14.28
C ALA A 113 10.27 18.02 14.58
N PRO A 114 11.62 18.04 14.72
CA PRO A 114 12.41 16.88 15.10
C PRO A 114 11.84 16.11 16.31
N GLY A 115 11.74 14.78 16.19
CA GLY A 115 11.27 13.89 17.27
C GLY A 115 9.74 13.82 17.44
N GLN A 116 8.97 14.59 16.66
CA GLN A 116 7.52 14.45 16.60
C GLN A 116 7.15 13.09 16.00
N LYS A 117 6.23 12.38 16.65
CA LYS A 117 5.73 11.08 16.18
C LYS A 117 4.48 11.19 15.32
N THR A 118 3.83 12.34 15.30
CA THR A 118 2.57 12.56 14.60
C THR A 118 2.68 13.82 13.76
N HIS A 119 2.15 13.79 12.55
CA HIS A 119 2.03 14.97 11.71
C HIS A 119 0.69 14.94 10.96
N LEU A 120 0.11 16.12 10.79
CA LEU A 120 -1.14 16.34 10.08
C LEU A 120 -0.87 17.34 8.96
N LEU A 121 -1.30 16.99 7.77
CA LEU A 121 -1.24 17.83 6.58
C LEU A 121 -2.65 17.97 6.02
N LYS A 122 -3.08 19.20 5.85
CA LYS A 122 -4.30 19.53 5.12
C LYS A 122 -3.94 20.44 3.97
N VAL A 123 -4.13 19.95 2.76
CA VAL A 123 -3.75 20.65 1.53
C VAL A 123 -4.94 20.72 0.59
N SER A 124 -5.07 21.86 -0.09
CA SER A 124 -6.06 22.06 -1.13
C SER A 124 -5.31 22.16 -2.45
N ASN A 125 -5.53 21.22 -3.35
CA ASN A 125 -4.91 21.25 -4.69
C ASN A 125 -5.99 21.14 -5.76
N ALA A 126 -5.97 22.09 -6.71
CA ALA A 126 -6.93 22.15 -7.81
C ALA A 126 -8.42 22.09 -7.42
N GLY A 127 -8.76 22.47 -6.19
CA GLY A 127 -10.13 22.44 -5.66
C GLY A 127 -10.50 21.17 -4.88
N ASN A 128 -9.64 20.15 -4.89
CA ASN A 128 -9.76 18.98 -4.03
C ASN A 128 -9.09 19.26 -2.68
N VAL A 129 -9.64 18.70 -1.61
CA VAL A 129 -9.09 18.81 -0.26
C VAL A 129 -8.57 17.45 0.17
N TYR A 130 -7.29 17.41 0.51
CA TYR A 130 -6.64 16.22 1.04
C TYR A 130 -6.27 16.44 2.50
N GLU A 131 -6.63 15.48 3.34
CA GLU A 131 -6.25 15.44 4.74
C GLU A 131 -5.48 14.14 5.01
N LEU A 132 -4.23 14.30 5.44
CA LEU A 132 -3.31 13.22 5.75
C LEU A 132 -2.84 13.36 7.19
N ALA A 133 -3.21 12.40 8.04
CA ALA A 133 -2.69 12.26 9.39
C ALA A 133 -1.80 11.04 9.44
N VAL A 134 -0.55 11.19 9.89
CA VAL A 134 0.41 10.09 10.00
C VAL A 134 0.98 10.05 11.41
N ARG A 135 1.10 8.85 11.95
CA ARG A 135 1.72 8.54 13.24
C ARG A 135 2.76 7.42 13.07
N ARG A 136 3.99 7.65 13.51
CA ARG A 136 5.04 6.63 13.51
C ARG A 136 4.68 5.51 14.50
N SER A 137 4.59 4.28 14.02
CA SER A 137 4.30 3.10 14.83
C SER A 137 5.61 2.54 15.42
N GLY A 138 5.85 2.77 16.72
CA GLY A 138 7.02 2.24 17.42
C GLY A 138 8.35 2.91 17.02
N SER A 139 9.44 2.15 17.05
CA SER A 139 10.79 2.60 16.69
C SER A 139 11.21 2.28 15.25
N GLY A 140 10.34 1.60 14.48
CA GLY A 140 10.59 1.23 13.08
C GLY A 140 10.21 2.33 12.09
N ASN A 141 10.15 1.95 10.80
CA ASN A 141 9.71 2.79 9.68
C ASN A 141 8.20 2.73 9.43
N GLY A 142 7.46 1.91 10.19
CA GLY A 142 6.02 1.76 9.98
C GLY A 142 5.25 3.03 10.35
N TYR A 143 4.27 3.36 9.50
CA TYR A 143 3.39 4.51 9.68
C TYR A 143 1.93 4.04 9.82
N GLU A 144 1.29 4.42 10.91
CA GLU A 144 -0.17 4.43 10.99
C GLU A 144 -0.68 5.72 10.36
N HIS A 145 -1.77 5.64 9.60
CA HIS A 145 -2.25 6.80 8.87
C HIS A 145 -3.77 6.84 8.76
N THR A 146 -4.26 8.04 8.46
CA THR A 146 -5.61 8.28 7.96
C THR A 146 -5.48 9.23 6.79
N PHE A 147 -6.03 8.85 5.64
CA PHE A 147 -6.04 9.67 4.45
C PHE A 147 -7.47 9.87 3.98
N THR A 148 -7.83 11.12 3.69
CA THR A 148 -9.14 11.49 3.15
C THR A 148 -8.92 12.41 1.95
N ALA A 149 -9.60 12.11 0.85
CA ALA A 149 -9.65 12.93 -0.35
C ALA A 149 -11.10 13.34 -0.60
N GLU A 150 -11.34 14.65 -0.67
CA GLU A 150 -12.66 15.28 -0.91
C GLU A 150 -12.65 16.14 -2.17
#